data_AF-A0A9W6SE96-F1
#
_entry.id   AF-A0A9W6SE96-F1
#
_cell.length_a   1.000
_cell.length_b   1.000
_cell.length_c   1.000
_cell.angle_alpha   90.00
_cell.angle_beta   90.00
_cell.angle_gamma   90.00
#
_symmetry.space_group_name_H-M   'P 1'
#
loop_
_entity.id
_entity.type
_entity.pdbx_description
1 polymer ?
#
loop_
_entity_poly.entity_id
_entity_poly.type
_entity_poly.pdbx_seq_one_letter_code
_entity_poly.pdbx_strand_id
1 'polypeptide(L)'
;MAHHLGPAGPDVRRHRFVTNEDRSQGWAAGQIISAPRDVNRLFSALLAGRLLPAAQLKQMRTTVPAPAPGNRVRYGLDLTSTPLTCGGVTWGHGGDFPGYHAGDAVTTDGRAATIAVTELPGGPAWLQHLTADTAPRRCPSPMNLAIGGGPERPAPYRRAGD
;
A
#
# COMPACT_ATOMS: atom_id res chain seq x y z
N MET A 1 -18.56 -9.65 -9.92
CA MET A 1 -19.87 -9.03 -10.23
C MET A 1 -19.60 -7.58 -10.55
N ALA A 2 -19.97 -7.11 -11.75
CA ALA A 2 -19.75 -5.73 -12.17
C ALA A 2 -20.85 -4.84 -11.58
N HIS A 3 -20.48 -3.86 -10.77
CA HIS A 3 -21.42 -2.83 -10.33
C HIS A 3 -21.62 -1.82 -11.46
N HIS A 4 -22.87 -1.74 -11.92
CA HIS A 4 -23.36 -0.78 -12.89
C HIS A 4 -23.31 0.63 -12.27
N LEU A 5 -22.46 1.51 -12.80
CA LEU A 5 -22.44 2.93 -12.42
C LEU A 5 -23.58 3.63 -13.16
N GLY A 6 -24.69 3.87 -12.46
CA GLY A 6 -25.75 4.77 -12.93
C GLY A 6 -25.29 6.23 -12.97
N PRO A 7 -26.00 7.10 -13.70
CA PRO A 7 -25.58 8.48 -13.91
C PRO A 7 -25.57 9.28 -12.59
N ALA A 8 -24.57 10.15 -12.45
CA ALA A 8 -24.33 10.95 -11.26
C ALA A 8 -25.49 11.94 -11.00
N GLY A 9 -26.29 11.66 -9.98
CA GLY A 9 -27.26 12.61 -9.41
C GLY A 9 -26.57 13.61 -8.45
N PRO A 10 -27.20 14.76 -8.18
CA PRO A 10 -26.57 15.86 -7.46
C PRO A 10 -26.72 15.69 -5.93
N ASP A 11 -25.89 14.85 -5.30
CA ASP A 11 -25.51 15.01 -3.87
C ASP A 11 -24.30 14.12 -3.51
N VAL A 12 -23.10 14.52 -3.98
CA VAL A 12 -21.83 13.83 -3.64
C VAL A 12 -21.20 14.30 -2.32
N ARG A 13 -21.98 14.87 -1.38
CA ARG A 13 -21.46 15.38 -0.09
C ARG A 13 -21.93 14.60 1.14
N ARG A 14 -22.26 13.32 1.02
CA ARG A 14 -22.48 12.48 2.20
C ARG A 14 -21.22 11.69 2.53
N HIS A 15 -20.42 12.24 3.46
CA HIS A 15 -19.38 11.47 4.13
C HIS A 15 -20.03 10.27 4.85
N ARG A 16 -19.60 9.05 4.51
CA ARG A 16 -20.03 7.84 5.22
C ARG A 16 -19.01 7.51 6.30
N PHE A 17 -19.48 7.32 7.52
CA PHE A 17 -18.65 6.77 8.59
C PHE A 17 -18.38 5.29 8.31
N VAL A 18 -17.12 4.91 8.19
CA VAL A 18 -16.67 3.55 7.81
C VAL A 18 -15.77 2.90 8.86
N THR A 19 -15.65 3.50 10.05
CA THR A 19 -14.86 2.90 11.14
C THR A 19 -15.50 1.60 11.63
N ASN A 20 -16.83 1.59 11.78
CA ASN A 20 -17.61 0.44 12.21
C ASN A 20 -18.23 -0.26 10.99
N GLU A 21 -17.38 -0.97 10.25
CA GLU A 21 -17.77 -1.74 9.05
C GLU A 21 -17.46 -3.22 9.24
N ASP A 22 -18.36 -4.09 8.78
CA ASP A 22 -18.11 -5.52 8.71
C ASP A 22 -17.08 -5.81 7.61
N ARG A 23 -15.94 -6.40 8.01
CA ARG A 23 -14.84 -6.75 7.12
C ARG A 23 -15.04 -8.09 6.42
N SER A 24 -16.13 -8.82 6.70
CA SER A 24 -16.41 -10.15 6.15
C SER A 24 -16.43 -10.21 4.62
N GLN A 25 -16.73 -9.09 3.94
CA GLN A 25 -16.64 -8.98 2.48
C GLN A 25 -15.22 -9.26 1.94
N GLY A 26 -14.19 -9.00 2.77
CA GLY A 26 -12.80 -9.27 2.42
C GLY A 26 -12.41 -10.73 2.60
N TRP A 27 -13.08 -11.47 3.49
CA TRP A 27 -12.72 -12.84 3.87
C TRP A 27 -11.18 -12.98 4.03
N ALA A 28 -10.61 -14.07 3.57
CA ALA A 28 -9.18 -14.34 3.54
C ALA A 28 -8.36 -13.34 2.68
N ALA A 29 -8.98 -12.58 1.78
CA ALA A 29 -8.27 -11.66 0.90
C ALA A 29 -7.92 -10.31 1.56
N GLY A 30 -8.62 -9.91 2.63
CA GLY A 30 -8.41 -8.56 3.18
C GLY A 30 -9.05 -8.22 4.52
N GLN A 31 -9.61 -9.19 5.25
CA GLN A 31 -10.30 -8.89 6.51
C GLN A 31 -9.39 -8.78 7.75
N ILE A 32 -8.07 -8.92 7.58
CA ILE A 32 -7.11 -8.89 8.70
C ILE A 32 -7.01 -7.46 9.27
N ILE A 33 -7.10 -7.36 10.60
CA ILE A 33 -6.81 -6.15 11.36
C ILE A 33 -5.45 -6.32 12.03
N SER A 34 -4.55 -5.34 11.88
CA SER A 34 -3.19 -5.41 12.42
C SER A 34 -2.65 -4.02 12.76
N ALA A 35 -1.50 -3.99 13.44
CA ALA A 35 -0.70 -2.80 13.66
C ALA A 35 0.54 -2.82 12.75
N PRO A 36 1.08 -1.66 12.33
CA PRO A 36 2.27 -1.60 11.47
C PRO A 36 3.47 -2.41 11.99
N ARG A 37 3.69 -2.42 13.31
CA ARG A 37 4.75 -3.21 13.95
C ARG A 37 4.57 -4.73 13.75
N ASP A 38 3.33 -5.19 13.74
CA ASP A 38 2.99 -6.62 13.68
C ASP A 38 3.05 -7.09 12.22
N VAL A 39 2.66 -6.23 11.27
CA VAL A 39 2.91 -6.43 9.82
C VAL A 39 4.42 -6.52 9.53
N ASN A 40 5.21 -5.56 10.03
CA ASN A 40 6.68 -5.61 9.90
C ASN A 40 7.26 -6.93 10.43
N ARG A 41 6.80 -7.38 11.60
CA ARG A 41 7.25 -8.64 12.21
C ARG A 41 6.90 -9.85 11.34
N LEU A 42 5.68 -9.91 10.82
CA LEU A 42 5.21 -10.99 9.95
C LEU A 42 6.06 -11.09 8.68
N PHE A 43 6.16 -10.00 7.91
CA PHE A 43 6.87 -10.01 6.64
C PHE A 43 8.38 -10.18 6.82
N SER A 44 8.98 -9.61 7.88
CA SER A 44 10.38 -9.86 8.21
C SER A 44 10.64 -11.33 8.52
N ALA A 45 9.78 -11.98 9.31
CA ALA A 45 9.91 -13.40 9.64
C ALA A 45 9.69 -14.30 8.41
N LEU A 46 8.71 -13.98 7.56
CA LEU A 46 8.44 -14.67 6.31
C LEU A 46 9.68 -14.61 5.39
N LEU A 47 10.21 -13.43 5.15
CA LEU A 47 11.31 -13.20 4.22
C LEU A 47 12.67 -13.67 4.74
N ALA A 48 12.80 -13.78 6.06
CA ALA A 48 13.92 -14.46 6.71
C ALA A 48 13.78 -16.01 6.69
N GLY A 49 12.73 -16.57 6.10
CA GLY A 49 12.51 -18.01 5.98
C GLY A 49 12.13 -18.69 7.30
N ARG A 50 11.60 -17.95 8.28
CA ARG A 50 11.24 -18.49 9.60
C ARG A 50 9.83 -19.09 9.63
N LEU A 51 9.01 -18.83 8.62
CA LEU A 51 7.61 -19.26 8.58
C LEU A 51 7.35 -20.38 7.55
N LEU A 52 8.20 -20.50 6.54
CA LEU A 52 8.04 -21.45 5.45
C LEU A 52 9.36 -22.16 5.15
N PRO A 53 9.34 -23.43 4.73
CA PRO A 53 10.53 -24.06 4.21
C PRO A 53 11.02 -23.34 2.94
N ALA A 54 12.33 -23.46 2.66
CA ALA A 54 12.99 -22.67 1.63
C ALA A 54 12.37 -22.84 0.22
N ALA A 55 11.87 -24.04 -0.10
CA ALA A 55 11.22 -24.32 -1.38
C ALA A 55 9.93 -23.51 -1.56
N GLN A 56 9.09 -23.41 -0.53
CA GLN A 56 7.85 -22.64 -0.57
C GLN A 56 8.12 -21.13 -0.61
N LEU A 57 9.10 -20.64 0.16
CA LEU A 57 9.48 -19.22 0.08
C LEU A 57 10.02 -18.86 -1.32
N LYS A 58 10.77 -19.78 -1.95
CA LYS A 58 11.22 -19.61 -3.34
C LYS A 58 10.04 -19.54 -4.31
N GLN A 59 8.99 -20.34 -4.10
CA GLN A 59 7.76 -20.24 -4.90
C GLN A 59 7.08 -18.88 -4.70
N MET A 60 6.91 -18.41 -3.47
CA MET A 60 6.31 -17.08 -3.20
C MET A 60 7.05 -15.93 -3.89
N ARG A 61 8.39 -16.01 -3.94
CA ARG A 61 9.26 -15.02 -4.59
C ARG A 61 9.38 -15.19 -6.11
N THR A 62 8.84 -16.25 -6.69
CA THR A 62 8.83 -16.43 -8.13
C THR A 62 7.74 -15.53 -8.71
N THR A 63 8.15 -14.48 -9.44
CA THR A 63 7.25 -13.38 -9.82
C THR A 63 7.01 -13.28 -11.32
N VAL A 64 5.86 -12.72 -11.69
CA VAL A 64 5.51 -12.28 -13.04
C VAL A 64 5.40 -10.74 -13.09
N PRO A 65 5.52 -10.11 -14.28
CA PRO A 65 5.27 -8.67 -14.40
C PRO A 65 3.87 -8.29 -13.89
N ALA A 66 3.77 -7.20 -13.12
CA ALA A 66 2.48 -6.67 -12.66
C ALA A 66 2.14 -5.36 -13.40
N PRO A 67 0.87 -5.14 -13.76
CA PRO A 67 0.44 -3.87 -14.35
C PRO A 67 0.45 -2.77 -13.28
N ALA A 68 1.54 -2.01 -13.22
CA ALA A 68 1.72 -0.90 -12.28
C ALA A 68 2.40 0.30 -12.97
N PRO A 69 2.13 1.54 -12.54
CA PRO A 69 2.81 2.72 -13.06
C PRO A 69 4.33 2.56 -13.02
N GLY A 70 5.00 2.79 -14.15
CA GLY A 70 6.45 2.64 -14.27
C GLY A 70 6.96 1.22 -14.55
N ASN A 71 6.09 0.20 -14.68
CA ASN A 71 6.40 -1.16 -15.17
C ASN A 71 7.54 -1.92 -14.44
N ARG A 72 7.90 -1.53 -13.21
CA ARG A 72 8.98 -2.18 -12.45
C ARG A 72 8.50 -3.11 -11.34
N VAL A 73 7.21 -3.06 -11.00
CA VAL A 73 6.62 -3.94 -9.99
C VAL A 73 6.38 -5.32 -10.59
N ARG A 74 6.72 -6.37 -9.82
CA ARG A 74 6.39 -7.75 -10.14
C ARG A 74 5.64 -8.40 -8.99
N TYR A 75 4.82 -9.39 -9.29
CA TYR A 75 3.95 -10.03 -8.31
C TYR A 75 4.19 -11.55 -8.29
N GLY A 76 4.40 -12.11 -7.10
CA GLY A 76 4.56 -13.54 -6.86
C GLY A 76 3.31 -14.15 -6.24
N LEU A 77 3.46 -15.06 -5.28
CA LEU A 77 2.32 -15.55 -4.49
C LEU A 77 2.12 -14.62 -3.28
N ASP A 78 1.15 -13.72 -3.39
CA ASP A 78 0.78 -12.71 -2.38
C ASP A 78 1.94 -11.78 -1.96
N LEU A 79 2.90 -11.57 -2.87
CA LEU A 79 4.11 -10.80 -2.57
C LEU A 79 4.50 -9.96 -3.78
N THR A 80 4.49 -8.65 -3.59
CA THR A 80 5.04 -7.70 -4.57
C THR A 80 6.55 -7.62 -4.43
N SER A 81 7.24 -7.37 -5.53
CA SER A 81 8.65 -6.98 -5.55
C SER A 81 8.84 -5.69 -6.32
N THR A 82 9.56 -4.77 -5.71
CA THR A 82 9.80 -3.43 -6.28
C THR A 82 11.31 -3.13 -6.25
N PRO A 83 11.96 -2.97 -7.41
CA PRO A 83 13.35 -2.54 -7.47
C PRO A 83 13.53 -1.15 -6.88
N LEU A 84 14.52 -0.99 -6.00
CA LEU A 84 14.91 0.31 -5.45
C LEU A 84 15.89 1.00 -6.38
N THR A 85 15.79 2.33 -6.48
CA THR A 85 16.71 3.12 -7.33
C THR A 85 18.12 3.22 -6.76
N CYS A 86 18.27 3.02 -5.45
CA CYS A 86 19.58 2.89 -4.79
C CYS A 86 20.20 1.49 -4.94
N GLY A 87 19.55 0.57 -5.66
CA GLY A 87 19.93 -0.84 -5.77
C GLY A 87 19.21 -1.71 -4.74
N GLY A 88 19.06 -3.00 -5.09
CA GLY A 88 18.29 -3.96 -4.30
C GLY A 88 16.80 -3.97 -4.63
N VAL A 89 16.06 -4.72 -3.83
CA VAL A 89 14.62 -4.97 -4.00
C VAL A 89 13.93 -4.95 -2.66
N THR A 90 12.72 -4.43 -2.64
CA THR A 90 11.81 -4.56 -1.51
C THR A 90 10.71 -5.55 -1.85
N TRP A 91 10.25 -6.26 -0.83
CA TRP A 91 9.16 -7.21 -0.87
C TRP A 91 8.08 -6.78 0.11
N GLY A 92 6.81 -6.98 -0.22
CA GLY A 92 5.70 -6.64 0.67
C GLY A 92 4.36 -6.77 -0.04
N HIS A 93 3.32 -6.18 0.53
CA HIS A 93 1.99 -6.16 -0.05
C HIS A 93 1.26 -4.83 0.26
N GLY A 94 0.37 -4.42 -0.64
CA GLY A 94 -0.50 -3.25 -0.45
C GLY A 94 -1.92 -3.67 -0.11
N GLY A 95 -2.70 -2.84 0.57
CA GLY A 95 -4.08 -3.15 0.93
C GLY A 95 -4.96 -1.91 0.91
N ASP A 96 -6.12 -2.06 0.28
CA ASP A 96 -7.17 -1.05 0.23
C ASP A 96 -8.47 -1.64 0.79
N PHE A 97 -9.04 -0.96 1.77
CA PHE A 97 -10.37 -1.23 2.31
C PHE A 97 -11.10 0.11 2.51
N PRO A 98 -12.44 0.19 2.51
CA PRO A 98 -13.11 1.47 2.73
C PRO A 98 -12.60 2.21 3.98
N GLY A 99 -12.07 3.42 3.76
CA GLY A 99 -11.50 4.27 4.81
C GLY A 99 -10.07 3.93 5.25
N TYR A 100 -9.40 2.95 4.66
CA TYR A 100 -8.04 2.54 5.04
C TYR A 100 -7.19 2.18 3.82
N HIS A 101 -5.95 2.67 3.83
CA HIS A 101 -4.89 2.21 2.93
C HIS A 101 -3.68 1.78 3.75
N ALA A 102 -3.06 0.66 3.39
CA ALA A 102 -1.84 0.18 4.02
C ALA A 102 -0.86 -0.39 3.01
N GLY A 103 0.43 -0.31 3.33
CA GLY A 103 1.50 -0.85 2.52
C GLY A 103 2.73 -1.19 3.37
N ASP A 104 3.32 -2.36 3.12
CA ASP A 104 4.55 -2.79 3.77
C ASP A 104 5.70 -2.98 2.79
N ALA A 105 6.91 -2.93 3.35
CA ALA A 105 8.16 -2.98 2.65
C ALA A 105 9.22 -3.68 3.49
N VAL A 106 9.83 -4.74 2.96
CA VAL A 106 10.96 -5.42 3.58
C VAL A 106 12.06 -5.65 2.55
N THR A 107 13.27 -5.20 2.87
CA THR A 107 14.46 -5.40 2.04
C THR A 107 15.13 -6.73 2.35
N THR A 108 15.97 -7.21 1.43
CA THR A 108 16.76 -8.44 1.63
C THR A 108 17.79 -8.35 2.76
N ASP A 109 18.15 -7.14 3.18
CA ASP A 109 19.02 -6.88 4.34
C ASP A 109 18.26 -6.77 5.68
N GLY A 110 16.94 -7.03 5.68
CA GLY A 110 16.12 -7.15 6.89
C GLY A 110 15.53 -5.85 7.42
N ARG A 111 15.66 -4.73 6.71
CA ARG A 111 14.96 -3.49 7.05
C ARG A 111 13.47 -3.62 6.69
N ALA A 112 12.58 -3.22 7.60
CA ALA A 112 11.13 -3.26 7.41
C ALA A 112 10.43 -1.93 7.77
N ALA A 113 9.44 -1.53 6.96
CA ALA A 113 8.54 -0.42 7.24
C ALA A 113 7.11 -0.77 6.78
N THR A 114 6.12 -0.28 7.53
CA THR A 114 4.70 -0.38 7.17
C THR A 114 4.07 0.99 7.41
N ILE A 115 3.28 1.46 6.44
CA ILE A 115 2.49 2.68 6.52
C ILE A 115 1.01 2.30 6.50
N ALA A 116 0.21 2.94 7.33
CA ALA A 116 -1.24 2.81 7.32
C ALA A 116 -1.87 4.20 7.49
N VAL A 117 -2.85 4.52 6.66
CA VAL A 117 -3.56 5.82 6.65
C VAL A 117 -5.07 5.61 6.59
N THR A 118 -5.83 6.54 7.16
CA THR A 118 -7.31 6.47 7.26
C THR A 118 -8.01 7.30 6.18
N GLU A 119 -7.47 7.30 4.96
CA GLU A 119 -8.05 7.96 3.79
C GLU A 119 -7.55 7.26 2.53
N LEU A 120 -8.44 7.03 1.55
CA LEU A 120 -8.03 6.67 0.18
C LEU A 120 -7.71 7.99 -0.53
N PRO A 121 -6.45 8.28 -0.89
CA PRO A 121 -6.12 9.57 -1.47
C PRO A 121 -6.91 9.79 -2.79
N GLY A 122 -7.59 10.93 -2.87
CA GLY A 122 -8.50 11.26 -3.96
C GLY A 122 -7.78 11.57 -5.27
N GLY A 123 -7.93 10.70 -6.27
CA GLY A 123 -7.59 10.96 -7.67
C GLY A 123 -6.13 10.66 -8.08
N PRO A 124 -5.83 10.49 -9.38
CA PRO A 124 -4.54 9.97 -9.87
C PRO A 124 -3.32 10.88 -9.61
N ALA A 125 -3.51 12.09 -9.07
CA ALA A 125 -2.43 13.02 -8.76
C ALA A 125 -1.54 12.55 -7.59
N TRP A 126 -2.06 11.73 -6.68
CA TRP A 126 -1.26 11.17 -5.60
C TRP A 126 -0.09 10.33 -6.14
N LEU A 127 -0.30 9.62 -7.25
CA LEU A 127 0.70 8.78 -7.92
C LEU A 127 1.98 9.56 -8.30
N GLN A 128 1.89 10.87 -8.55
CA GLN A 128 3.01 11.68 -9.03
C GLN A 128 3.96 12.13 -7.92
N HIS A 129 3.46 12.36 -6.70
CA HIS A 129 4.29 12.83 -5.57
C HIS A 129 5.04 11.70 -4.85
N LEU A 130 4.61 10.44 -5.03
CA LEU A 130 5.25 9.28 -4.38
C LEU A 130 6.29 8.63 -5.26
N THR A 131 6.22 8.86 -6.56
CA THR A 131 7.18 8.35 -7.55
C THR A 131 8.40 9.28 -7.69
N ALA A 132 8.35 10.47 -7.07
CA ALA A 132 9.36 11.51 -7.20
C ALA A 132 10.67 11.25 -6.42
N ASP A 133 10.67 10.39 -5.39
CA ASP A 133 11.85 10.19 -4.53
C ASP A 133 12.74 9.01 -4.95
N THR A 134 12.84 8.86 -6.27
CA THR A 134 13.80 7.99 -6.97
C THR A 134 15.16 8.67 -7.18
N ALA A 135 15.39 9.82 -6.55
CA ALA A 135 16.58 10.65 -6.68
C ALA A 135 17.88 9.92 -6.24
N PRO A 136 19.01 10.19 -6.91
CA PRO A 136 20.25 9.50 -6.64
C PRO A 136 20.83 10.00 -5.31
N ARG A 137 21.10 9.05 -4.41
CA ARG A 137 21.88 9.20 -3.15
C ARG A 137 21.05 9.45 -1.88
N ARG A 138 20.43 8.38 -1.36
CA ARG A 138 20.47 7.97 0.06
C ARG A 138 19.57 6.75 0.25
N CYS A 139 20.08 5.67 0.86
CA CYS A 139 19.24 4.63 1.44
C CYS A 139 19.50 4.56 2.96
N PRO A 140 18.95 5.49 3.77
CA PRO A 140 18.97 5.43 5.22
C PRO A 140 17.59 4.97 5.71
N SER A 141 17.49 3.77 6.29
CA SER A 141 16.25 3.14 6.77
C SER A 141 15.19 2.83 5.67
N PRO A 142 14.26 1.90 5.91
CA PRO A 142 13.20 1.54 4.96
C PRO A 142 12.07 2.59 4.90
N MET A 143 12.22 3.75 5.54
CA MET A 143 11.31 4.88 5.36
C MET A 143 11.65 5.57 4.04
N ASN A 144 11.12 5.00 2.96
CA ASN A 144 10.60 5.66 1.76
C ASN A 144 10.22 4.56 0.75
N LEU A 145 9.41 3.57 1.17
CA LEU A 145 8.70 2.75 0.19
C LEU A 145 7.41 3.47 -0.22
N ALA A 146 7.46 4.00 -1.44
CA ALA A 146 6.36 4.63 -2.13
C ALA A 146 5.18 3.68 -2.31
N ILE A 147 4.13 3.88 -1.51
CA ILE A 147 2.74 3.68 -1.92
C ILE A 147 1.98 4.93 -1.45
N GLY A 148 1.13 5.51 -2.29
CA GLY A 148 -0.03 6.24 -1.74
C GLY A 148 -0.28 7.75 -1.90
N GLY A 149 0.47 8.76 -1.41
CA GLY A 149 0.26 10.19 -1.81
C GLY A 149 0.88 11.32 -0.95
N GLY A 150 1.13 12.51 -1.57
CA GLY A 150 1.19 13.89 -0.97
C GLY A 150 2.48 14.70 -1.24
N PRO A 151 2.51 16.07 -1.30
CA PRO A 151 1.61 17.06 -0.63
C PRO A 151 1.19 18.33 -1.44
N GLU A 152 0.13 19.08 -1.04
CA GLU A 152 0.16 20.54 -0.74
C GLU A 152 -1.21 21.18 -0.35
N ARG A 153 -1.16 21.88 0.80
CA ARG A 153 -1.97 22.96 1.42
C ARG A 153 -3.52 22.91 1.42
N PRO A 154 -4.16 22.84 2.60
CA PRO A 154 -5.60 23.09 2.71
C PRO A 154 -5.92 24.57 2.46
N ALA A 155 -6.90 24.84 1.61
CA ALA A 155 -7.51 26.15 1.47
C ALA A 155 -8.14 26.58 2.81
N PRO A 156 -8.13 27.88 3.17
CA PRO A 156 -8.69 28.33 4.44
C PRO A 156 -10.18 28.02 4.53
N TYR A 157 -10.57 27.43 5.65
CA TYR A 157 -11.95 27.15 6.02
C TYR A 157 -12.75 28.46 6.07
N ARG A 158 -13.68 28.67 5.12
CA ARG A 158 -14.74 29.67 5.26
C ARG A 158 -15.85 29.08 6.12
N ARG A 159 -16.10 29.70 7.27
CA ARG A 159 -17.26 29.43 8.12
C ARG A 159 -18.51 29.80 7.33
N ALA A 160 -19.47 28.88 7.20
CA ALA A 160 -20.76 29.20 6.61
C ALA A 160 -21.58 30.01 7.62
N GLY A 161 -21.89 31.26 7.28
CA GLY A 161 -22.71 32.17 8.07
C GLY A 161 -22.12 33.57 8.17
N ASP A 162 -22.28 34.34 7.10
CA ASP A 162 -22.48 35.80 7.07
C ASP A 162 -23.53 36.08 5.98
#